data_AF-A0AAV4ZBQ9-F1
#
_entry.id   AF-A0AAV4ZBQ9-F1
#
_cell.length_a   1.000
_cell.length_b   1.000
_cell.length_c   1.000
_cell.angle_alpha   90.00
_cell.angle_beta   90.00
_cell.angle_gamma   90.00
#
_symmetry.space_group_name_H-M   'P 1'
#
loop_
_entity.id
_entity.type
_entity.pdbx_description
1 polymer ?
#
loop_
_entity_poly.entity_id
_entity_poly.type
_entity_poly.pdbx_seq_one_letter_code
_entity_poly.pdbx_strand_id
1 'polypeptide(L)'
;MLVLDPVADEIRDANPAAARLLGYDPDVLRGMRVTGLHPDQVPTLIVFTQAVQARGRDWTHALSPRHAEGHGLHVEYSGTILPGEPALLLVSLFDLDERRRRLVDTEADAHMRAGLSEWQRMERIFRDIERENQLILRAAGEGIYGVNAEGITTFINPAAERMLGWDAADLVGRDMHATVHHSHPDGCHYPHQDCPIYAAFRDGAVHQVDTEVFWRRDGAPIFVEYTSTPIRDRGRLLGAVIVFRDISQRREADERLRQALAEVDSLRQRLELENAYLREEIREGGHHQGIIGRSPAIEATLRQIDLVAGTDATVLVTGESGTGKELIARAIHEASRRRDRPLIRVNCAAIPRELFESEFFGHAKGAFTGALRDRVGRFELADGGTLFLDEVGEIPIDLQGKLLRVLQERQFERVGEERTRLVDVRLVAATNRDLKAEVKRGRFREDLYFRLNVFPIAAVPLRERPEDIPLIAQHFLKGVARRLAMPDLRLTEGDVRRLARYDWPGNVRELENIVERAAILAVRGRLRFDLPEAEGSGPVEGRRPQGEVVTGATPATEAERRARDRADISAALVLSKGRVFGAGGAAELLGVKPTTLASRIKVHGLTGVGRSGGGA
;
A
#
# COMPACT_ATOMS: atom_id res chain seq x y z
N MET A 1 -36.74 65.82 82.16
CA MET A 1 -36.05 66.24 83.40
C MET A 1 -37.05 66.92 84.31
N LEU A 2 -36.96 66.64 85.60
CA LEU A 2 -37.73 67.21 86.70
C LEU A 2 -36.76 67.85 87.70
N VAL A 3 -37.16 68.92 88.36
CA VAL A 3 -36.48 69.47 89.55
C VAL A 3 -37.33 69.14 90.76
N LEU A 4 -36.77 68.38 91.70
CA LEU A 4 -37.47 67.88 92.88
C LEU A 4 -36.95 68.58 94.14
N ASP A 5 -37.86 69.00 95.00
CA ASP A 5 -37.59 69.37 96.38
C ASP A 5 -38.02 68.19 97.28
N PRO A 6 -37.08 67.32 97.68
CA PRO A 6 -37.41 66.14 98.48
C PRO A 6 -37.82 66.49 99.91
N VAL A 7 -37.49 67.69 100.42
CA VAL A 7 -37.84 68.13 101.77
C VAL A 7 -39.24 68.72 101.81
N ALA A 8 -39.60 69.53 100.81
CA ALA A 8 -40.95 70.08 100.65
C ALA A 8 -41.96 69.09 100.04
N ASP A 9 -41.48 67.92 99.57
CA ASP A 9 -42.26 66.97 98.78
C ASP A 9 -42.94 67.65 97.58
N GLU A 10 -42.17 68.39 96.80
CA GLU A 10 -42.68 69.19 95.68
C GLU A 10 -41.83 69.04 94.41
N ILE A 11 -42.48 68.96 93.25
CA ILE A 11 -41.83 69.12 91.95
C ILE A 11 -41.74 70.63 91.65
N ARG A 12 -40.54 71.19 91.72
CA ARG A 12 -40.27 72.62 91.49
C ARG A 12 -40.33 73.01 90.02
N ASP A 13 -39.92 72.11 89.13
CA ASP A 13 -39.96 72.37 87.71
C ASP A 13 -39.94 71.09 86.87
N ALA A 14 -40.41 71.17 85.63
CA ALA A 14 -40.40 70.07 84.69
C ALA A 14 -40.17 70.58 83.26
N ASN A 15 -39.28 69.93 82.51
CA ASN A 15 -39.09 70.27 81.11
C ASN A 15 -40.19 69.65 80.21
N PRO A 16 -40.43 70.18 79.00
CA PRO A 16 -41.49 69.68 78.12
C PRO A 16 -41.37 68.19 77.77
N ALA A 17 -40.15 67.64 77.75
CA ALA A 17 -39.93 66.21 77.49
C ALA A 17 -40.40 65.33 78.66
N ALA A 18 -40.16 65.73 79.92
CA ALA A 18 -40.70 65.03 81.08
C ALA A 18 -42.22 65.15 81.16
N ALA A 19 -42.77 66.35 80.89
CA ALA A 19 -44.21 66.55 80.85
C ALA A 19 -44.89 65.61 79.84
N ARG A 20 -44.35 65.54 78.61
CA ARG A 20 -44.83 64.60 77.60
C ARG A 20 -44.68 63.13 77.98
N LEU A 21 -43.55 62.74 78.57
CA LEU A 21 -43.32 61.36 79.01
C LEU A 21 -44.28 60.95 80.13
N LEU A 22 -44.55 61.85 81.08
CA LEU A 22 -45.43 61.60 82.22
C LEU A 22 -46.91 61.85 81.91
N GLY A 23 -47.23 62.46 80.77
CA GLY A 23 -48.60 62.77 80.33
C GLY A 23 -49.27 63.94 81.05
N TYR A 24 -48.57 64.66 81.91
CA TYR A 24 -49.11 65.80 82.64
C TYR A 24 -48.76 67.12 81.96
N ASP A 25 -49.64 68.11 82.12
CA ASP A 25 -49.34 69.49 81.75
C ASP A 25 -48.17 70.03 82.62
N PRO A 26 -47.19 70.75 82.04
CA PRO A 26 -46.05 71.29 82.79
C PRO A 26 -46.44 72.12 84.02
N ASP A 27 -47.52 72.89 83.93
CA ASP A 27 -47.99 73.73 85.04
C ASP A 27 -48.66 72.91 86.15
N VAL A 28 -49.22 71.74 85.82
CA VAL A 28 -49.77 70.79 86.79
C VAL A 28 -48.67 70.00 87.47
N LEU A 29 -47.58 69.68 86.77
CA LEU A 29 -46.40 69.06 87.37
C LEU A 29 -45.71 69.99 88.35
N ARG A 30 -45.62 71.29 88.03
CA ARG A 30 -45.05 72.28 88.95
C ARG A 30 -45.97 72.44 90.16
N GLY A 31 -45.46 72.13 91.35
CA GLY A 31 -46.25 72.12 92.58
C GLY A 31 -46.94 70.79 92.88
N MET A 32 -46.86 69.80 91.99
CA MET A 32 -47.30 68.43 92.30
C MET A 32 -46.40 67.82 93.37
N ARG A 33 -46.98 67.02 94.27
CA ARG A 33 -46.18 66.27 95.24
C ARG A 33 -45.33 65.21 94.55
N VAL A 34 -44.06 65.11 94.92
CA VAL A 34 -43.18 64.06 94.38
C VAL A 34 -43.71 62.69 94.76
N THR A 35 -44.22 62.54 95.99
CA THR A 35 -44.92 61.32 96.44
C THR A 35 -46.23 61.06 95.69
N GLY A 36 -46.90 62.11 95.20
CA GLY A 36 -48.11 61.99 94.37
C GLY A 36 -47.83 61.40 92.99
N LEU A 37 -46.65 61.69 92.43
CA LEU A 37 -46.17 61.08 91.19
C LEU A 37 -45.74 59.61 91.40
N HIS A 38 -45.41 59.22 92.64
CA HIS A 38 -44.90 57.89 93.01
C HIS A 38 -45.74 57.23 94.12
N PRO A 39 -47.04 57.01 93.88
CA PRO A 39 -47.91 56.39 94.87
C PRO A 39 -47.39 54.99 95.23
N ASP A 40 -47.42 54.67 96.53
CA ASP A 40 -46.93 53.39 97.08
C ASP A 40 -45.42 53.12 96.91
N GLN A 41 -44.64 54.09 96.42
CA GLN A 41 -43.19 53.99 96.21
C GLN A 41 -42.37 54.95 97.09
N VAL A 42 -42.98 55.51 98.14
CA VAL A 42 -42.35 56.49 99.04
C VAL A 42 -41.02 55.99 99.64
N PRO A 43 -40.91 54.74 100.16
CA PRO A 43 -39.62 54.25 100.67
C PRO A 43 -38.52 54.25 99.61
N THR A 44 -38.84 53.81 98.39
CA THR A 44 -37.90 53.77 97.26
C THR A 44 -37.49 55.18 96.83
N LEU A 45 -38.44 56.12 96.84
CA LEU A 45 -38.20 57.53 96.52
C LEU A 45 -37.29 58.19 97.56
N ILE A 46 -37.49 57.90 98.85
CA ILE A 46 -36.61 58.38 99.93
C ILE A 46 -35.20 57.83 99.75
N VAL A 47 -35.06 56.52 99.52
CA VAL A 47 -33.75 55.89 99.30
C VAL A 47 -33.03 56.52 98.11
N PHE A 48 -33.72 56.71 96.99
CA PHE A 48 -33.17 57.35 95.81
C PHE A 48 -32.74 58.81 96.07
N THR A 49 -33.63 59.62 96.65
CA THR A 49 -33.34 61.04 96.90
C THR A 49 -32.22 61.25 97.92
N GLN A 50 -32.18 60.46 99.00
CA GLN A 50 -31.08 60.45 99.98
C GLN A 50 -29.77 59.97 99.36
N ALA A 51 -29.83 58.96 98.49
CA ALA A 51 -28.64 58.49 97.79
C ALA A 51 -28.05 59.55 96.87
N VAL A 52 -28.89 60.29 96.13
CA VAL A 52 -28.44 61.42 95.31
C VAL A 52 -27.85 62.52 96.18
N GLN A 53 -28.49 62.87 97.32
CA GLN A 53 -27.97 63.86 98.26
C GLN A 53 -26.61 63.45 98.87
N ALA A 54 -26.44 62.17 99.22
CA ALA A 54 -25.21 61.67 99.82
C ALA A 54 -24.06 61.50 98.82
N ARG A 55 -24.34 61.08 97.58
CA ARG A 55 -23.33 60.75 96.57
C ARG A 55 -23.16 61.81 95.47
N GLY A 56 -23.99 62.85 95.46
CA GLY A 56 -24.06 63.87 94.41
C GLY A 56 -24.80 63.44 93.13
N ARG A 57 -24.86 62.14 92.85
CA ARG A 57 -25.62 61.53 91.76
C ARG A 57 -26.00 60.08 92.08
N ASP A 58 -27.14 59.63 91.58
CA ASP A 58 -27.52 58.21 91.61
C ASP A 58 -28.53 57.90 90.50
N TRP A 59 -28.78 56.61 90.25
CA TRP A 59 -29.83 56.18 89.32
C TRP A 59 -30.57 54.95 89.85
N THR A 60 -31.79 54.72 89.37
CA THR A 60 -32.60 53.55 89.73
C THR A 60 -33.62 53.22 88.65
N HIS A 61 -33.95 51.93 88.51
CA HIS A 61 -35.10 51.44 87.72
C HIS A 61 -36.28 51.03 88.62
N ALA A 62 -36.13 51.18 89.94
CA ALA A 62 -37.11 50.72 90.92
C ALA A 62 -38.27 51.72 91.16
N LEU A 63 -38.20 52.90 90.55
CA LEU A 63 -39.26 53.91 90.59
C LEU A 63 -40.11 53.82 89.32
N SER A 64 -41.42 53.93 89.49
CA SER A 64 -42.40 53.79 88.40
C SER A 64 -43.42 54.93 88.51
N PRO A 65 -43.07 56.13 87.99
CA PRO A 65 -43.93 57.28 88.09
C PRO A 65 -45.24 56.97 87.41
N ARG A 66 -46.31 57.45 88.02
CA ARG A 66 -47.64 57.34 87.45
C ARG A 66 -47.74 58.29 86.27
N HIS A 67 -48.19 57.79 85.12
CA HIS A 67 -48.61 58.60 83.99
C HIS A 67 -49.97 59.27 84.28
N ALA A 68 -50.29 60.38 83.63
CA ALA A 68 -51.57 61.08 83.81
C ALA A 68 -52.82 60.21 83.54
N GLU A 69 -52.69 59.18 82.70
CA GLU A 69 -53.74 58.19 82.42
C GLU A 69 -53.85 57.08 83.49
N GLY A 70 -53.04 57.13 84.55
CA GLY A 70 -53.16 56.29 85.74
C GLY A 70 -52.30 55.02 85.76
N HIS A 71 -51.61 54.68 84.66
CA HIS A 71 -50.67 53.55 84.61
C HIS A 71 -49.26 53.95 85.07
N GLY A 72 -48.47 52.99 85.58
CA GLY A 72 -47.07 53.24 85.93
C GLY A 72 -46.15 53.15 84.71
N LEU A 73 -45.15 54.01 84.62
CA LEU A 73 -44.16 53.99 83.55
C LEU A 73 -42.91 53.21 83.97
N HIS A 74 -42.37 52.40 83.06
CA HIS A 74 -41.10 51.71 83.26
C HIS A 74 -39.95 52.58 82.75
N VAL A 75 -39.34 53.33 83.67
CA VAL A 75 -38.32 54.32 83.34
C VAL A 75 -37.07 54.17 84.19
N GLU A 76 -35.93 54.60 83.65
CA GLU A 76 -34.73 54.85 84.45
C GLU A 76 -34.79 56.26 85.04
N TYR A 77 -34.70 56.34 86.37
CA TYR A 77 -34.47 57.57 87.11
C TYR A 77 -32.97 57.81 87.19
N SER A 78 -32.51 58.98 86.78
CA SER A 78 -31.13 59.42 86.97
C SER A 78 -31.13 60.79 87.64
N GLY A 79 -30.70 60.85 88.90
CA GLY A 79 -30.73 62.04 89.74
C GLY A 79 -29.35 62.62 89.98
N THR A 80 -29.28 63.95 90.05
CA THR A 80 -28.09 64.72 90.42
C THR A 80 -28.51 65.88 91.32
N ILE A 81 -27.62 66.37 92.19
CA ILE A 81 -27.89 67.59 92.96
C ILE A 81 -27.94 68.79 92.01
N LEU A 82 -28.93 69.68 92.18
CA LEU A 82 -29.06 70.88 91.35
C LEU A 82 -27.92 71.87 91.65
N PRO A 83 -27.10 72.28 90.66
CA PRO A 83 -26.03 73.24 90.90
C PRO A 83 -26.56 74.59 91.39
N GLY A 84 -26.02 75.10 92.51
CA GLY A 84 -26.41 76.38 93.10
C GLY A 84 -27.51 76.28 94.17
N GLU A 85 -28.29 75.18 94.20
CA GLU A 85 -29.35 74.94 95.18
C GLU A 85 -29.24 73.51 95.73
N PRO A 86 -28.37 73.27 96.74
CA PRO A 86 -28.03 71.91 97.19
C PRO A 86 -29.21 71.15 97.81
N ALA A 87 -30.32 71.83 98.11
CA ALA A 87 -31.54 71.22 98.59
C ALA A 87 -32.38 70.58 97.47
N LEU A 88 -32.17 70.97 96.21
CA LEU A 88 -32.96 70.49 95.06
C LEU A 88 -32.21 69.42 94.25
N LEU A 89 -32.99 68.52 93.63
CA LEU A 89 -32.48 67.44 92.80
C LEU A 89 -32.94 67.57 91.35
N LEU A 90 -32.02 67.51 90.40
CA LEU A 90 -32.32 67.39 88.97
C LEU A 90 -32.43 65.92 88.59
N VAL A 91 -33.61 65.47 88.16
CA VAL A 91 -33.92 64.08 87.81
C VAL A 91 -34.25 63.96 86.32
N SER A 92 -33.52 63.09 85.62
CA SER A 92 -33.80 62.68 84.25
C SER A 92 -34.55 61.35 84.24
N LEU A 93 -35.54 61.23 83.35
CA LEU A 93 -36.34 60.03 83.15
C LEU A 93 -36.10 59.50 81.75
N PHE A 94 -35.84 58.20 81.61
CA PHE A 94 -35.65 57.53 80.32
C PHE A 94 -36.63 56.36 80.17
N ASP A 95 -37.46 56.37 79.13
CA ASP A 95 -38.38 55.27 78.80
C ASP A 95 -37.60 54.01 78.38
N LEU A 96 -37.72 52.94 79.18
CA LEU A 96 -37.01 51.68 78.94
C LEU A 96 -37.73 50.81 77.90
N ASP A 97 -39.04 50.96 77.72
CA ASP A 97 -39.84 50.17 76.79
C ASP A 97 -39.69 50.68 75.35
N GLU A 98 -39.59 52.01 75.16
CA GLU A 98 -39.25 52.60 73.86
C GLU A 98 -37.84 52.19 73.42
N ARG A 99 -36.87 52.18 74.35
CA ARG A 99 -35.48 51.78 74.08
C ARG A 99 -35.39 50.32 73.64
N ARG A 100 -36.19 49.43 74.23
CA ARG A 100 -36.23 48.00 73.87
C ARG A 100 -36.77 47.78 72.45
N ARG A 101 -37.81 48.50 72.04
CA ARG A 101 -38.40 48.37 70.69
C ARG A 101 -37.38 48.70 69.60
N ARG A 102 -36.62 49.80 69.76
CA ARG A 102 -35.60 50.21 68.79
C ARG A 102 -34.47 49.19 68.58
N LEU A 103 -34.12 48.43 69.62
CA LEU A 103 -33.09 47.39 69.54
C LEU A 103 -33.56 46.20 68.68
N VAL A 104 -34.80 45.76 68.86
CA VAL A 104 -35.37 44.62 68.12
C VAL A 104 -35.45 44.91 66.61
N ASP A 105 -35.89 46.11 66.22
CA ASP A 105 -36.01 46.49 64.81
C ASP A 105 -34.64 46.52 64.11
N THR A 106 -33.60 46.97 64.82
CA THR A 106 -32.23 47.05 64.27
C THR A 106 -31.63 45.66 64.01
N GLU A 107 -31.93 44.68 64.87
CA GLU A 107 -31.44 43.32 64.74
C GLU A 107 -32.12 42.55 63.59
N ALA A 108 -33.42 42.79 63.39
CA ALA A 108 -34.18 42.22 62.27
C ALA A 108 -33.67 42.70 60.90
N ASP A 109 -33.39 44.00 60.76
CA ASP A 109 -32.84 44.59 59.54
C ASP A 109 -31.45 44.06 59.20
N ALA A 110 -30.61 43.82 60.21
CA ALA A 110 -29.26 43.26 60.02
C ALA A 110 -29.32 41.82 59.47
N HIS A 111 -30.24 40.99 59.96
CA HIS A 111 -30.37 39.60 59.54
C HIS A 111 -30.85 39.47 58.08
N MET A 112 -31.79 40.31 57.66
CA MET A 112 -32.33 40.30 56.30
C MET A 112 -31.27 40.68 55.24
N ARG A 113 -30.42 41.67 55.54
CA ARG A 113 -29.33 42.09 54.64
C ARG A 113 -28.24 41.03 54.48
N ALA A 114 -27.96 40.27 55.53
CA ALA A 114 -26.99 39.17 55.48
C ALA A 114 -27.47 38.05 54.53
N GLY A 115 -28.74 37.61 54.64
CA GLY A 115 -29.29 36.54 53.79
C GLY A 115 -29.35 36.90 52.30
N LEU A 116 -29.69 38.15 51.95
CA LEU A 116 -29.67 38.62 50.56
C LEU A 116 -28.26 38.62 49.95
N SER A 117 -27.24 38.95 50.74
CA SER A 117 -25.85 38.99 50.29
C SER A 117 -25.29 37.59 50.01
N GLU A 118 -25.64 36.60 50.85
CA GLU A 118 -25.26 35.21 50.64
C GLU A 118 -25.91 34.61 49.39
N TRP A 119 -27.19 34.86 49.17
CA TRP A 119 -27.91 34.37 47.99
C TRP A 119 -27.32 34.93 46.69
N GLN A 120 -27.05 36.23 46.63
CA GLN A 120 -26.39 36.86 45.48
C GLN A 120 -24.96 36.37 45.24
N ARG A 121 -24.26 35.92 46.29
CA ARG A 121 -22.93 35.32 46.17
C ARG A 121 -23.03 33.93 45.55
N MET A 122 -23.98 33.11 46.00
CA MET A 122 -24.20 31.77 45.46
C MET A 122 -24.64 31.80 43.99
N GLU A 123 -25.55 32.72 43.63
CA GLU A 123 -25.99 32.90 42.26
C GLU A 123 -24.83 33.29 41.33
N ARG A 124 -23.93 34.17 41.78
CA ARG A 124 -22.73 34.53 41.02
C ARG A 124 -21.79 33.34 40.81
N ILE A 125 -21.48 32.60 41.88
CA ILE A 125 -20.62 31.40 41.79
C ILE A 125 -21.19 30.40 40.79
N PHE A 126 -22.50 30.16 40.84
CA PHE A 126 -23.16 29.24 39.92
C PHE A 126 -23.04 29.70 38.46
N ARG A 127 -23.30 30.99 38.18
CA ARG A 127 -23.15 31.55 36.83
C ARG A 127 -21.71 31.51 36.34
N ASP A 128 -20.74 31.75 37.21
CA ASP A 128 -19.32 31.70 36.85
C ASP A 128 -18.89 30.28 36.47
N ILE A 129 -19.29 29.26 37.25
CA ILE A 129 -19.03 27.84 36.94
C ILE A 129 -19.69 27.43 35.61
N GLU A 130 -20.95 27.83 35.40
CA GLU A 130 -21.66 27.53 34.15
C GLU A 130 -20.96 28.16 32.93
N ARG A 131 -20.53 29.42 33.07
CA ARG A 131 -19.79 30.12 32.02
C ARG A 131 -18.45 29.46 31.72
N GLU A 132 -17.70 29.06 32.75
CA GLU A 132 -16.41 28.38 32.60
C GLU A 132 -16.57 27.04 31.87
N ASN A 133 -17.54 26.22 32.28
CA ASN A 133 -17.85 24.96 31.61
C ASN A 133 -18.23 25.15 30.14
N GLN A 134 -19.03 26.17 29.82
CA GLN A 134 -19.38 26.49 28.43
C GLN A 134 -18.16 26.92 27.61
N LEU A 135 -17.21 27.65 28.20
CA LEU A 135 -15.98 28.04 27.50
C LEU A 135 -15.11 26.81 27.18
N ILE A 136 -14.99 25.86 28.10
CA ILE A 136 -14.27 24.59 27.89
C ILE A 136 -14.90 23.80 26.74
N LEU A 137 -16.22 23.59 26.77
CA LEU A 137 -16.93 22.83 25.73
C LEU A 137 -16.85 23.50 24.35
N ARG A 138 -16.83 24.84 24.30
CA ARG A 138 -16.69 25.62 23.06
C ARG A 138 -15.29 25.57 22.46
N ALA A 139 -14.25 25.48 23.30
CA ALA A 139 -12.87 25.43 22.85
C ALA A 139 -12.46 24.03 22.34
N ALA A 140 -13.19 22.98 22.71
CA ALA A 140 -12.94 21.63 22.25
C ALA A 140 -13.10 21.51 20.72
N GLY A 141 -12.09 20.96 20.06
CA GLY A 141 -12.13 20.64 18.62
C GLY A 141 -12.86 19.33 18.31
N GLU A 142 -13.04 18.47 19.32
CA GLU A 142 -13.75 17.20 19.23
C GLU A 142 -15.23 17.37 19.55
N GLY A 143 -16.06 16.55 18.91
CA GLY A 143 -17.48 16.49 19.20
C GLY A 143 -17.70 15.86 20.58
N ILE A 144 -18.43 16.56 21.44
CA ILE A 144 -18.74 16.10 22.79
C ILE A 144 -20.25 16.15 22.98
N TYR A 145 -20.85 15.05 23.41
CA TYR A 145 -22.23 15.04 23.86
C TYR A 145 -22.40 14.18 25.10
N GLY A 146 -23.40 14.52 25.90
CA GLY A 146 -23.82 13.76 27.07
C GLY A 146 -25.16 13.09 26.83
N VAL A 147 -25.34 11.93 27.45
CA VAL A 147 -26.59 11.16 27.46
C VAL A 147 -26.87 10.70 28.88
N ASN A 148 -28.15 10.67 29.28
CA ASN A 148 -28.57 10.18 30.59
C ASN A 148 -28.63 8.64 30.63
N ALA A 149 -29.08 8.06 31.76
CA ALA A 149 -29.19 6.62 31.95
C ALA A 149 -30.17 5.94 30.97
N GLU A 150 -31.13 6.69 30.41
CA GLU A 150 -32.09 6.23 29.42
C GLU A 150 -31.62 6.44 27.96
N GLY A 151 -30.39 6.93 27.75
CA GLY A 151 -29.85 7.17 26.41
C GLY A 151 -30.29 8.48 25.76
N ILE A 152 -30.98 9.33 26.52
CA ILE A 152 -31.49 10.61 26.05
C ILE A 152 -30.39 11.67 26.16
N THR A 153 -30.20 12.41 25.07
CA THR A 153 -29.17 13.44 24.96
C THR A 153 -29.44 14.58 25.95
N THR A 154 -28.45 14.90 26.79
CA THR A 154 -28.54 15.96 27.82
C THR A 154 -27.88 17.25 27.38
N PHE A 155 -26.77 17.16 26.64
CA PHE A 155 -26.09 18.31 26.05
C PHE A 155 -25.26 17.88 24.85
N ILE A 156 -24.91 18.84 24.00
CA ILE A 156 -24.02 18.67 22.85
C ILE A 156 -23.17 19.96 22.73
N ASN A 157 -21.89 19.82 22.40
CA ASN A 157 -21.01 20.97 22.19
C ASN A 157 -21.04 21.47 20.74
N PRO A 158 -20.56 22.70 20.46
CA PRO A 158 -20.61 23.25 19.10
C PRO A 158 -19.76 22.50 18.06
N ALA A 159 -18.74 21.74 18.48
CA ALA A 159 -18.00 20.89 17.55
C ALA A 159 -18.84 19.71 17.07
N ALA A 160 -19.60 19.07 17.97
CA ALA A 160 -20.54 18.00 17.61
C ALA A 160 -21.66 18.52 16.69
N GLU A 161 -22.20 19.72 16.95
CA GLU A 161 -23.21 20.35 16.08
C GLU A 161 -22.70 20.50 14.64
N ARG A 162 -21.48 21.02 14.47
CA ARG A 162 -20.85 21.19 13.15
C ARG A 162 -20.55 19.86 12.46
N MET A 163 -20.07 18.86 13.19
CA MET A 163 -19.71 17.55 12.61
C MET A 163 -20.94 16.75 12.17
N LEU A 164 -22.01 16.79 12.97
CA LEU A 164 -23.25 16.03 12.74
C LEU A 164 -24.27 16.81 11.92
N GLY A 165 -24.15 18.14 11.80
CA GLY A 165 -25.11 18.99 11.09
C GLY A 165 -26.45 19.14 11.81
N TRP A 166 -26.48 18.88 13.11
CA TRP A 166 -27.65 19.01 13.98
C TRP A 166 -27.43 20.14 14.99
N ASP A 167 -28.46 20.95 15.23
CA ASP A 167 -28.42 21.92 16.32
C ASP A 167 -28.72 21.25 17.65
N ALA A 168 -28.16 21.75 18.75
CA ALA A 168 -28.37 21.22 20.09
C ALA A 168 -29.87 21.19 20.46
N ALA A 169 -30.65 22.18 20.01
CA ALA A 169 -32.09 22.23 20.24
C ALA A 169 -32.86 21.06 19.58
N ASP A 170 -32.31 20.47 18.51
CA ASP A 170 -32.93 19.36 17.79
C ASP A 170 -32.56 17.99 18.39
N LEU A 171 -31.40 17.88 19.04
CA LEU A 171 -30.88 16.62 19.60
C LEU A 171 -31.10 16.48 21.11
N VAL A 172 -31.02 17.57 21.88
CA VAL A 172 -31.25 17.52 23.33
C VAL A 172 -32.68 17.05 23.61
N GLY A 173 -32.81 16.06 24.49
CA GLY A 173 -34.09 15.41 24.79
C GLY A 173 -34.47 14.27 23.84
N ARG A 174 -33.64 13.95 22.83
CA ARG A 174 -33.85 12.79 21.94
C ARG A 174 -32.84 11.68 22.20
N ASP A 175 -33.23 10.47 21.78
CA ASP A 175 -32.35 9.31 21.75
C ASP A 175 -31.27 9.51 20.68
N MET A 176 -30.01 9.49 21.11
CA MET A 176 -28.86 9.72 20.25
C MET A 176 -28.63 8.53 19.28
N HIS A 177 -28.84 7.29 19.73
CA HIS A 177 -28.67 6.09 18.91
C HIS A 177 -29.64 6.08 17.74
N ALA A 178 -30.92 6.34 18.03
CA ALA A 178 -31.97 6.37 17.01
C ALA A 178 -31.77 7.50 15.99
N THR A 179 -31.02 8.55 16.33
CA THR A 179 -30.87 9.73 15.49
C THR A 179 -29.57 9.73 14.68
N VAL A 180 -28.43 9.42 15.29
CA VAL A 180 -27.12 9.54 14.63
C VAL A 180 -26.36 8.22 14.52
N HIS A 181 -26.79 7.14 15.18
CA HIS A 181 -26.05 5.87 15.22
C HIS A 181 -26.94 4.65 14.92
N HIS A 182 -28.00 4.85 14.12
CA HIS A 182 -29.09 3.89 13.93
C HIS A 182 -28.79 2.77 12.92
N SER A 183 -27.71 2.89 12.13
CA SER A 183 -27.35 1.98 11.05
C SER A 183 -25.84 1.83 10.90
N HIS A 184 -25.42 0.63 10.50
CA HIS A 184 -24.04 0.33 10.11
C HIS A 184 -23.69 0.93 8.74
N PRO A 185 -22.40 0.98 8.36
CA PRO A 185 -21.96 1.55 7.08
C PRO A 185 -22.55 0.87 5.83
N ASP A 186 -22.96 -0.40 5.94
CA ASP A 186 -23.62 -1.18 4.90
C ASP A 186 -25.14 -0.93 4.81
N GLY A 187 -25.67 -0.05 5.68
CA GLY A 187 -27.07 0.33 5.75
C GLY A 187 -27.95 -0.60 6.59
N CYS A 188 -27.40 -1.68 7.16
CA CYS A 188 -28.20 -2.52 8.04
C CYS A 188 -28.51 -1.81 9.37
N HIS A 189 -29.68 -2.09 9.95
CA HIS A 189 -30.09 -1.46 11.20
C HIS A 189 -29.13 -1.86 12.32
N TYR A 190 -28.70 -0.88 13.10
CA TYR A 190 -27.83 -1.09 14.23
C TYR A 190 -28.66 -1.15 15.52
N PRO A 191 -28.79 -2.32 16.20
CA PRO A 191 -29.55 -2.41 17.43
C PRO A 191 -28.87 -1.69 18.59
N HIS A 192 -29.66 -1.00 19.41
CA HIS A 192 -29.19 -0.26 20.59
C HIS A 192 -28.38 -1.13 21.58
N GLN A 193 -28.73 -2.42 21.70
CA GLN A 193 -28.05 -3.35 22.60
C GLN A 193 -26.62 -3.71 22.17
N ASP A 194 -26.30 -3.50 20.90
CA ASP A 194 -25.02 -3.86 20.29
C ASP A 194 -24.10 -2.63 20.16
N CYS A 195 -24.57 -1.46 20.61
CA CYS A 195 -23.83 -0.20 20.55
C CYS A 195 -22.81 -0.07 21.71
N PRO A 196 -21.49 0.05 21.44
CA PRO A 196 -20.46 0.21 22.47
C PRO A 196 -20.61 1.48 23.30
N ILE A 197 -21.20 2.54 22.73
CA ILE A 197 -21.55 3.75 23.48
C ILE A 197 -22.42 3.39 24.67
N TYR A 198 -23.36 2.46 24.46
CA TYR A 198 -24.30 2.03 25.48
C TYR A 198 -23.79 0.86 26.34
N ALA A 199 -22.76 0.16 25.90
CA ALA A 199 -22.05 -0.81 26.74
C ALA A 199 -21.49 -0.13 28.00
N ALA A 200 -20.99 1.10 27.88
CA ALA A 200 -20.49 1.91 29.00
C ALA A 200 -21.54 2.11 30.12
N PHE A 201 -22.84 2.11 29.79
CA PHE A 201 -23.89 2.19 30.83
C PHE A 201 -24.06 0.88 31.61
N ARG A 202 -23.82 -0.26 30.96
CA ARG A 202 -24.10 -1.58 31.51
C ARG A 202 -22.96 -2.08 32.39
N ASP A 203 -21.73 -1.90 31.94
CA ASP A 203 -20.53 -2.35 32.66
C ASP A 203 -19.83 -1.24 33.45
N GLY A 204 -20.18 0.02 33.19
CA GLY A 204 -19.56 1.17 33.83
C GLY A 204 -18.07 1.34 33.48
N ALA A 205 -17.62 0.79 32.35
CA ALA A 205 -16.26 0.89 31.83
C ALA A 205 -16.17 1.93 30.71
N VAL A 206 -14.93 2.35 30.42
CA VAL A 206 -14.64 3.24 29.28
C VAL A 206 -14.52 2.38 28.02
N HIS A 207 -15.21 2.78 26.95
CA HIS A 207 -15.17 2.09 25.65
C HIS A 207 -14.58 3.01 24.59
N GLN A 208 -13.60 2.51 23.84
CA GLN A 208 -12.97 3.22 22.71
C GLN A 208 -13.20 2.45 21.42
N VAL A 209 -13.65 3.14 20.38
CA VAL A 209 -14.01 2.52 19.09
C VAL A 209 -13.61 3.44 17.93
N ASP A 210 -13.04 2.88 16.86
CA ASP A 210 -12.52 3.60 15.68
C ASP A 210 -13.07 3.10 14.33
N THR A 211 -14.04 2.20 14.36
CA THR A 211 -14.64 1.55 13.18
C THR A 211 -16.07 1.99 12.88
N GLU A 212 -16.63 2.91 13.65
CA GLU A 212 -18.05 3.26 13.61
C GLU A 212 -18.35 4.45 12.72
N VAL A 213 -19.62 4.60 12.36
CA VAL A 213 -20.14 5.70 11.55
C VAL A 213 -21.26 6.41 12.29
N PHE A 214 -21.20 7.74 12.30
CA PHE A 214 -22.33 8.58 12.68
C PHE A 214 -23.00 9.19 11.45
N TRP A 215 -24.31 9.34 11.51
CA TRP A 215 -25.12 9.86 10.41
C TRP A 215 -25.44 11.32 10.65
N ARG A 216 -25.13 12.15 9.64
CA ARG A 216 -25.46 13.58 9.65
C ARG A 216 -26.95 13.80 9.39
N ARG A 217 -27.43 15.01 9.70
CA ARG A 217 -28.82 15.42 9.44
C ARG A 217 -29.23 15.30 7.96
N ASP A 218 -28.29 15.51 7.05
CA ASP A 218 -28.49 15.37 5.60
C ASP A 218 -28.45 13.90 5.11
N GLY A 219 -28.22 12.94 6.01
CA GLY A 219 -28.11 11.53 5.71
C GLY A 219 -26.70 11.09 5.27
N ALA A 220 -25.70 11.98 5.25
CA ALA A 220 -24.34 11.60 4.92
C ALA A 220 -23.65 10.90 6.11
N PRO A 221 -22.94 9.77 5.89
CA PRO A 221 -22.17 9.13 6.95
C PRO A 221 -20.85 9.87 7.21
N ILE A 222 -20.44 9.93 8.46
CA ILE A 222 -19.08 10.30 8.89
C ILE A 222 -18.45 9.14 9.65
N PHE A 223 -17.21 8.80 9.31
CA PHE A 223 -16.44 7.83 10.08
C PHE A 223 -15.94 8.49 11.35
N VAL A 224 -16.17 7.86 12.49
CA VAL A 224 -15.84 8.43 13.79
C VAL A 224 -14.94 7.51 14.60
N GLU A 225 -14.02 8.14 15.30
CA GLU A 225 -13.29 7.57 16.42
C GLU A 225 -13.86 8.19 17.68
N TYR A 226 -14.38 7.39 18.61
CA TYR A 226 -15.01 7.90 19.82
C TYR A 226 -14.60 7.14 21.09
N THR A 227 -14.72 7.84 22.21
CA THR A 227 -14.59 7.31 23.56
C THR A 227 -15.87 7.60 24.34
N SER A 228 -16.50 6.57 24.91
CA SER A 228 -17.65 6.68 25.81
C SER A 228 -17.19 6.53 27.26
N THR A 229 -17.41 7.56 28.08
CA THR A 229 -16.98 7.62 29.49
C THR A 229 -18.20 7.76 30.41
N PRO A 230 -18.44 6.84 31.36
CA PRO A 230 -19.60 6.90 32.26
C PRO A 230 -19.47 8.02 33.30
N ILE A 231 -20.57 8.74 33.55
CA ILE A 231 -20.68 9.78 34.59
C ILE A 231 -21.30 9.18 35.85
N ARG A 232 -20.64 9.33 36.99
CA ARG A 232 -21.11 8.82 38.29
C ARG A 232 -21.24 9.94 39.32
N ASP A 233 -22.32 9.92 40.09
CA ASP A 233 -22.48 10.75 41.30
C ASP A 233 -22.77 9.85 42.50
N ARG A 234 -21.98 9.97 43.57
CA ARG A 234 -22.09 9.18 44.81
C ARG A 234 -22.28 7.66 44.58
N GLY A 235 -21.63 7.11 43.56
CA GLY A 235 -21.70 5.69 43.19
C GLY A 235 -22.89 5.30 42.30
N ARG A 236 -23.80 6.22 42.00
CA ARG A 236 -24.90 6.04 41.05
C ARG A 236 -24.48 6.51 39.65
N LEU A 237 -24.69 5.66 38.65
CA LEU A 237 -24.49 6.03 37.24
C LEU A 237 -25.58 7.01 36.81
N LEU A 238 -25.19 8.19 36.32
CA LEU A 238 -26.09 9.24 35.85
C LEU A 238 -26.22 9.28 34.33
N GLY A 239 -25.22 8.77 33.61
CA GLY A 239 -25.15 8.86 32.16
C GLY A 239 -23.76 8.55 31.61
N ALA A 240 -23.48 9.01 30.41
CA ALA A 240 -22.16 8.94 29.78
C ALA A 240 -21.85 10.21 28.98
N VAL A 241 -20.57 10.57 28.92
CA VAL A 241 -20.03 11.57 27.98
C VAL A 241 -19.33 10.83 26.85
N ILE A 242 -19.71 11.16 25.62
CA ILE A 242 -19.07 10.65 24.43
C ILE A 242 -18.24 11.78 23.84
N VAL A 243 -16.96 11.50 23.60
CA VAL A 243 -16.05 12.39 22.87
C VAL A 243 -15.70 11.69 21.56
N PHE A 244 -15.93 12.34 20.43
CA PHE A 244 -15.73 11.76 19.11
C PHE A 244 -15.03 12.71 18.14
N ARG A 245 -14.37 12.12 17.16
CA ARG A 245 -13.63 12.82 16.10
C ARG A 245 -14.01 12.27 14.74
N ASP A 246 -14.26 13.16 13.78
CA ASP A 246 -14.40 12.79 12.36
C ASP A 246 -13.04 12.38 11.78
N ILE A 247 -12.93 11.12 11.39
CA ILE A 247 -11.72 10.51 10.81
C ILE A 247 -11.90 10.21 9.31
N SER A 248 -12.98 10.67 8.68
CA SER A 248 -13.29 10.38 7.27
C SER A 248 -12.15 10.83 6.34
N GLN A 249 -11.66 12.06 6.50
CA GLN A 249 -10.53 12.58 5.71
C GLN A 249 -9.23 11.80 5.94
N ARG A 250 -8.97 11.37 7.17
CA ARG A 250 -7.79 10.55 7.52
C ARG A 250 -7.85 9.21 6.80
N ARG A 251 -9.00 8.52 6.87
CA ARG A 251 -9.21 7.22 6.21
C ARG A 251 -9.09 7.32 4.69
N GLU A 252 -9.67 8.34 4.08
CA GLU A 252 -9.54 8.55 2.63
C GLU A 252 -8.10 8.83 2.20
N ALA A 253 -7.35 9.62 2.98
CA ALA A 253 -5.95 9.91 2.71
C ALA A 253 -5.08 8.65 2.83
N ASP A 254 -5.29 7.83 3.86
CA ASP A 254 -4.58 6.57 4.07
C ASP A 254 -4.86 5.58 2.93
N GLU A 255 -6.12 5.48 2.47
CA GLU A 255 -6.48 4.62 1.35
C GLU A 255 -5.84 5.10 0.03
N ARG A 256 -5.89 6.40 -0.25
CA ARG A 256 -5.21 6.98 -1.42
C ARG A 256 -3.70 6.75 -1.37
N LEU A 257 -3.09 6.87 -0.20
CA LEU A 257 -1.67 6.61 -0.01
C LEU A 257 -1.34 5.14 -0.30
N ARG A 258 -2.13 4.19 0.21
CA ARG A 258 -1.93 2.75 -0.06
C ARG A 258 -2.02 2.44 -1.55
N GLN A 259 -3.01 3.03 -2.24
CA GLN A 259 -3.16 2.84 -3.69
C GLN A 259 -1.97 3.41 -4.46
N ALA A 260 -1.51 4.62 -4.11
CA ALA A 260 -0.36 5.25 -4.75
C ALA A 260 0.94 4.45 -4.52
N LEU A 261 1.16 3.92 -3.32
CA LEU A 261 2.32 3.08 -3.02
C LEU A 261 2.31 1.78 -3.82
N ALA A 262 1.16 1.13 -3.96
CA ALA A 262 1.01 -0.08 -4.77
C ALA A 262 1.32 0.18 -6.26
N GLU A 263 0.89 1.34 -6.79
CA GLU A 263 1.20 1.75 -8.16
C GLU A 263 2.71 1.98 -8.36
N VAL A 264 3.35 2.71 -7.44
CA VAL A 264 4.80 2.97 -7.48
C VAL A 264 5.60 1.67 -7.47
N ASP A 265 5.26 0.72 -6.60
CA ASP A 265 5.93 -0.57 -6.53
C ASP A 265 5.78 -1.37 -7.83
N SER A 266 4.58 -1.36 -8.43
CA SER A 266 4.34 -2.02 -9.72
C SER A 266 5.15 -1.39 -10.86
N LEU A 267 5.24 -0.06 -10.92
CA LEU A 267 6.03 0.65 -11.94
C LEU A 267 7.52 0.38 -11.75
N ARG A 268 8.00 0.38 -10.52
CA ARG A 268 9.39 0.07 -10.19
C ARG A 268 9.78 -1.33 -10.66
N GLN A 269 8.96 -2.35 -10.37
CA GLN A 269 9.22 -3.71 -10.83
C GLN A 269 9.27 -3.82 -12.36
N ARG A 270 8.37 -3.13 -13.06
CA ARG A 270 8.37 -3.07 -14.53
C ARG A 270 9.69 -2.48 -15.06
N LEU A 271 10.13 -1.35 -14.51
CA LEU A 271 11.37 -0.68 -14.90
C LEU A 271 12.62 -1.52 -14.59
N GLU A 272 12.64 -2.25 -13.47
CA GLU A 272 13.75 -3.13 -13.11
C GLU A 272 13.87 -4.30 -14.10
N LEU A 273 12.74 -4.91 -14.49
CA LEU A 273 12.70 -5.99 -15.49
C LEU A 273 13.06 -5.48 -16.89
N GLU A 274 12.55 -4.32 -17.28
CA GLU A 274 12.90 -3.68 -18.55
C GLU A 274 14.40 -3.36 -18.62
N ASN A 275 14.98 -2.79 -17.56
CA ASN A 275 16.42 -2.56 -17.48
C ASN A 275 17.23 -3.86 -17.54
N ALA A 276 16.78 -4.92 -16.85
CA ALA A 276 17.46 -6.22 -16.90
C ALA A 276 17.46 -6.78 -18.32
N TYR A 277 16.31 -6.72 -18.99
CA TYR A 277 16.12 -7.15 -20.36
C TYR A 277 16.99 -6.34 -21.34
N LEU A 278 16.97 -5.00 -21.27
CA LEU A 278 17.79 -4.15 -22.13
C LEU A 278 19.30 -4.38 -21.90
N ARG A 279 19.73 -4.64 -20.67
CA ARG A 279 21.13 -4.98 -20.36
C ARG A 279 21.54 -6.35 -20.89
N GLU A 280 20.61 -7.28 -21.00
CA GLU A 280 20.82 -8.57 -21.65
C GLU A 280 20.90 -8.38 -23.17
N GLU A 281 19.98 -7.59 -23.75
CA GLU A 281 20.00 -7.25 -25.17
C GLU A 281 21.28 -6.51 -25.59
N ILE A 282 21.81 -5.59 -24.77
CA ILE A 282 23.10 -4.93 -25.07
C ILE A 282 24.27 -5.93 -25.04
N ARG A 283 24.23 -6.91 -24.14
CA ARG A 283 25.26 -7.97 -24.07
C ARG A 283 25.20 -8.89 -25.28
N GLU A 284 24.01 -9.24 -25.74
CA GLU A 284 23.80 -10.11 -26.91
C GLU A 284 23.96 -9.36 -28.25
N GLY A 285 23.52 -8.10 -28.30
CA GLY A 285 23.50 -7.21 -29.46
C GLY A 285 24.85 -6.57 -29.82
N GLY A 286 25.94 -6.92 -29.11
CA GLY A 286 27.31 -6.61 -29.52
C GLY A 286 27.73 -7.25 -30.85
N HIS A 287 26.90 -8.14 -31.41
CA HIS A 287 27.18 -8.90 -32.62
C HIS A 287 26.37 -8.39 -33.83
N HIS A 288 27.05 -7.57 -34.65
CA HIS A 288 26.81 -7.33 -36.07
C HIS A 288 25.51 -6.59 -36.51
N GLN A 289 25.73 -5.42 -37.11
CA GLN A 289 24.69 -4.47 -37.53
C GLN A 289 24.03 -4.89 -38.87
N GLY A 290 22.71 -5.14 -38.83
CA GLY A 290 21.82 -5.16 -40.00
C GLY A 290 21.85 -6.42 -40.87
N ILE A 291 20.89 -6.52 -41.80
CA ILE A 291 20.83 -7.58 -42.82
C ILE A 291 21.87 -7.29 -43.91
N ILE A 292 22.77 -8.25 -44.16
CA ILE A 292 23.84 -8.13 -45.15
C ILE A 292 23.52 -9.00 -46.36
N GLY A 293 23.48 -8.38 -47.54
CA GLY A 293 23.28 -9.06 -48.82
C GLY A 293 22.86 -8.09 -49.92
N ARG A 294 23.04 -8.52 -51.17
CA ARG A 294 22.60 -7.84 -52.40
C ARG A 294 21.93 -8.80 -53.37
N SER A 295 21.73 -10.05 -52.99
CA SER A 295 21.00 -11.01 -53.82
C SER A 295 19.54 -10.57 -54.03
N PRO A 296 18.92 -10.94 -55.16
CA PRO A 296 17.50 -10.67 -55.39
C PRO A 296 16.59 -11.22 -54.27
N ALA A 297 16.99 -12.32 -53.63
CA ALA A 297 16.32 -12.90 -52.49
C ALA A 297 16.31 -11.95 -51.28
N ILE A 298 17.46 -11.39 -50.91
CA ILE A 298 17.55 -10.43 -49.80
C ILE A 298 16.81 -9.13 -50.12
N GLU A 299 16.91 -8.61 -51.34
CA GLU A 299 16.15 -7.43 -51.73
C GLU A 299 14.63 -7.67 -51.67
N ALA A 300 14.16 -8.87 -52.03
CA ALA A 300 12.76 -9.24 -51.90
C ALA A 300 12.33 -9.27 -50.43
N THR A 301 13.13 -9.86 -49.54
CA THR A 301 12.88 -9.84 -48.09
C THR A 301 12.81 -8.40 -47.56
N LEU A 302 13.75 -7.52 -47.94
CA LEU A 302 13.74 -6.11 -47.52
C LEU A 302 12.48 -5.38 -47.98
N ARG A 303 12.05 -5.56 -49.23
CA ARG A 303 10.79 -4.99 -49.73
C ARG A 303 9.57 -5.49 -48.96
N GLN A 304 9.56 -6.77 -48.57
CA GLN A 304 8.48 -7.34 -47.74
C GLN A 304 8.48 -6.74 -46.33
N ILE A 305 9.66 -6.53 -45.74
CA ILE A 305 9.81 -5.86 -44.44
C ILE A 305 9.23 -4.45 -44.51
N ASP A 306 9.62 -3.65 -45.50
CA ASP A 306 9.13 -2.27 -45.68
C ASP A 306 7.60 -2.23 -45.84
N LEU A 307 7.04 -3.18 -46.59
CA LEU A 307 5.59 -3.26 -46.81
C LEU A 307 4.83 -3.52 -45.52
N VAL A 308 5.32 -4.43 -44.66
CA VAL A 308 4.59 -4.84 -43.45
C VAL A 308 4.91 -3.97 -42.23
N ALA A 309 6.06 -3.29 -42.21
CA ALA A 309 6.53 -2.49 -41.08
C ALA A 309 5.54 -1.38 -40.68
N GLY A 310 4.84 -0.78 -41.65
CA GLY A 310 3.83 0.25 -41.41
C GLY A 310 2.52 -0.25 -40.81
N THR A 311 2.36 -1.56 -40.57
CA THR A 311 1.12 -2.22 -40.14
C THR A 311 1.28 -2.94 -38.80
N ASP A 312 0.16 -3.15 -38.09
CA ASP A 312 0.10 -4.00 -36.88
C ASP A 312 -0.15 -5.48 -37.19
N ALA A 313 0.01 -5.91 -38.45
CA ALA A 313 -0.20 -7.30 -38.84
C ALA A 313 0.84 -8.23 -38.19
N THR A 314 0.40 -9.42 -37.80
CA THR A 314 1.30 -10.48 -37.32
C THR A 314 2.19 -10.97 -38.47
N VAL A 315 3.49 -11.04 -38.23
CA VAL A 315 4.46 -11.54 -39.21
C VAL A 315 4.96 -12.91 -38.78
N LEU A 316 4.95 -13.88 -39.69
CA LEU A 316 5.54 -15.20 -39.48
C LEU A 316 6.80 -15.35 -40.34
N VAL A 317 7.97 -15.40 -39.69
CA VAL A 317 9.26 -15.60 -40.34
C VAL A 317 9.58 -17.10 -40.36
N THR A 318 9.55 -17.71 -41.54
CA THR A 318 9.91 -19.13 -41.71
C THR A 318 11.31 -19.25 -42.26
N GLY A 319 12.05 -20.27 -41.83
CA GLY A 319 13.35 -20.56 -42.43
C GLY A 319 14.23 -21.43 -41.54
N GLU A 320 15.24 -22.02 -42.15
CA GLU A 320 16.17 -22.93 -41.50
C GLU A 320 16.90 -22.25 -40.32
N SER A 321 17.46 -23.07 -39.43
CA SER A 321 18.31 -22.57 -38.36
C SER A 321 19.53 -21.84 -38.93
N GLY A 322 19.91 -20.73 -38.29
CA GLY A 322 21.07 -19.93 -38.71
C GLY A 322 20.88 -19.05 -39.94
N THR A 323 19.67 -18.86 -40.47
CA THR A 323 19.41 -17.98 -41.63
C THR A 323 19.32 -16.48 -41.30
N GLY A 324 19.19 -16.12 -40.02
CA GLY A 324 19.06 -14.72 -39.57
C GLY A 324 17.62 -14.25 -39.32
N LYS A 325 16.70 -15.15 -38.95
CA LYS A 325 15.28 -14.81 -38.64
C LYS A 325 15.13 -13.68 -37.62
N GLU A 326 16.00 -13.65 -36.62
CA GLU A 326 16.05 -12.60 -35.61
C GLU A 326 16.38 -11.22 -36.20
N LEU A 327 17.32 -11.13 -37.15
CA LEU A 327 17.67 -9.88 -37.83
C LEU A 327 16.49 -9.37 -38.66
N ILE A 328 15.72 -10.28 -39.27
CA ILE A 328 14.48 -9.94 -39.98
C ILE A 328 13.46 -9.35 -39.00
N ALA A 329 13.24 -10.01 -37.85
CA ALA A 329 12.31 -9.52 -36.83
C ALA A 329 12.71 -8.14 -36.28
N ARG A 330 14.00 -7.93 -36.03
CA ARG A 330 14.54 -6.63 -35.62
C ARG A 330 14.34 -5.57 -36.69
N ALA A 331 14.66 -5.86 -37.95
CA ALA A 331 14.44 -4.92 -39.06
C ALA A 331 12.95 -4.55 -39.22
N ILE A 332 12.03 -5.51 -39.03
CA ILE A 332 10.58 -5.27 -39.03
C ILE A 332 10.16 -4.33 -37.89
N HIS A 333 10.79 -4.43 -36.73
CA HIS A 333 10.52 -3.56 -35.59
C HIS A 333 11.09 -2.15 -35.81
N GLU A 334 12.36 -2.04 -36.21
CA GLU A 334 13.06 -0.78 -36.48
C GLU A 334 12.39 0.06 -37.58
N ALA A 335 11.83 -0.59 -38.60
CA ALA A 335 11.09 0.07 -39.67
C ALA A 335 9.64 0.43 -39.28
N SER A 336 9.14 0.01 -38.10
CA SER A 336 7.74 0.16 -37.72
C SER A 336 7.41 1.46 -36.99
N ARG A 337 6.11 1.72 -36.81
CA ARG A 337 5.60 2.80 -35.95
C ARG A 337 5.97 2.63 -34.47
N ARG A 338 6.39 1.43 -34.07
CA ARG A 338 6.76 1.07 -32.69
C ARG A 338 8.28 1.00 -32.48
N ARG A 339 9.09 1.55 -33.39
CA ARG A 339 10.57 1.51 -33.32
C ARG A 339 11.18 2.12 -32.04
N ASP A 340 10.48 3.09 -31.44
CA ASP A 340 10.91 3.78 -30.22
C ASP A 340 10.34 3.10 -28.94
N ARG A 341 9.66 1.95 -29.11
CA ARG A 341 9.05 1.13 -28.04
C ARG A 341 9.85 -0.16 -27.88
N PRO A 342 9.71 -0.89 -26.75
CA PRO A 342 10.51 -2.09 -26.53
C PRO A 342 10.25 -3.20 -27.56
N LEU A 343 11.32 -3.89 -27.96
CA LEU A 343 11.31 -5.17 -28.67
C LEU A 343 11.61 -6.28 -27.67
N ILE A 344 10.57 -6.93 -27.13
CA ILE A 344 10.72 -8.05 -26.21
C ILE A 344 10.88 -9.34 -27.01
N ARG A 345 11.96 -10.06 -26.76
CA ARG A 345 12.34 -11.27 -27.46
C ARG A 345 12.22 -12.46 -26.52
N VAL A 346 11.70 -13.55 -27.06
CA VAL A 346 11.47 -14.78 -26.32
C VAL A 346 11.87 -15.95 -27.21
N ASN A 347 12.88 -16.70 -26.79
CA ASN A 347 13.21 -17.97 -27.40
C ASN A 347 12.37 -19.06 -26.74
N CYS A 348 11.33 -19.54 -27.42
CA CYS A 348 10.43 -20.55 -26.89
C CYS A 348 11.15 -21.89 -26.61
N ALA A 349 12.22 -22.21 -27.34
CA ALA A 349 12.97 -23.45 -27.13
C ALA A 349 13.80 -23.44 -25.85
N ALA A 350 14.11 -22.26 -25.29
CA ALA A 350 14.94 -22.13 -24.09
C ALA A 350 14.13 -22.19 -22.78
N ILE A 351 12.80 -22.10 -22.84
CA ILE A 351 11.94 -22.02 -21.66
C ILE A 351 11.46 -23.43 -21.27
N PRO A 352 11.70 -23.89 -20.02
CA PRO A 352 11.14 -25.13 -19.52
C PRO A 352 9.60 -25.13 -19.60
N ARG A 353 9.00 -26.28 -19.92
CA ARG A 353 7.55 -26.40 -20.15
C ARG A 353 6.73 -25.92 -18.94
N GLU A 354 7.23 -26.20 -17.74
CA GLU A 354 6.58 -25.87 -16.46
C GLU A 354 6.60 -24.37 -16.16
N LEU A 355 7.59 -23.64 -16.70
CA LEU A 355 7.74 -22.19 -16.50
C LEU A 355 7.16 -21.36 -17.65
N PHE A 356 6.74 -22.01 -18.74
CA PHE A 356 6.32 -21.36 -19.97
C PHE A 356 5.17 -20.39 -19.73
N GLU A 357 4.14 -20.84 -19.01
CA GLU A 357 2.98 -20.01 -18.70
C GLU A 357 3.34 -18.79 -17.83
N SER A 358 4.15 -19.02 -16.79
CA SER A 358 4.60 -18.00 -15.85
C SER A 358 5.52 -16.96 -16.50
N GLU A 359 6.38 -17.35 -17.44
CA GLU A 359 7.24 -16.41 -18.18
C GLU A 359 6.40 -15.53 -19.14
N PHE A 360 5.45 -16.12 -19.88
CA PHE A 360 4.66 -15.38 -20.87
C PHE A 360 3.63 -14.45 -20.25
N PHE A 361 2.85 -14.96 -19.28
CA PHE A 361 1.70 -14.25 -18.71
C PHE A 361 1.98 -13.66 -17.33
N GLY A 362 3.07 -14.05 -16.66
CA GLY A 362 3.35 -13.62 -15.30
C GLY A 362 2.54 -14.40 -14.27
N HIS A 363 2.82 -14.17 -12.99
CA HIS A 363 2.12 -14.83 -11.89
C HIS A 363 1.90 -13.88 -10.71
N ALA A 364 0.82 -14.15 -9.98
CA ALA A 364 0.58 -13.56 -8.67
C ALA A 364 1.36 -14.33 -7.58
N LYS A 365 1.68 -13.65 -6.50
CA LYS A 365 2.27 -14.24 -5.29
C LYS A 365 1.38 -15.38 -4.80
N GLY A 366 1.97 -16.54 -4.53
CA GLY A 366 1.26 -17.72 -4.05
C GLY A 366 0.57 -18.56 -5.14
N ALA A 367 0.71 -18.22 -6.43
CA ALA A 367 0.10 -18.98 -7.52
C ALA A 367 0.59 -20.44 -7.64
N PHE A 368 1.83 -20.72 -7.23
CA PHE A 368 2.41 -22.07 -7.16
C PHE A 368 3.52 -22.14 -6.11
N THR A 369 4.01 -23.35 -5.81
CA THR A 369 5.12 -23.59 -4.88
C THR A 369 6.40 -22.91 -5.39
N GLY A 370 6.81 -21.82 -4.74
CA GLY A 370 7.96 -20.99 -5.15
C GLY A 370 7.62 -19.60 -5.68
N ALA A 371 6.33 -19.27 -5.86
CA ALA A 371 5.85 -17.93 -6.20
C ALA A 371 5.90 -16.97 -5.00
N LEU A 372 7.11 -16.64 -4.54
CA LEU A 372 7.35 -15.80 -3.35
C LEU A 372 6.93 -14.33 -3.55
N ARG A 373 6.87 -13.86 -4.80
CA ARG A 373 6.54 -12.50 -5.20
C ARG A 373 5.75 -12.50 -6.50
N ASP A 374 5.06 -11.40 -6.79
CA ASP A 374 4.47 -11.18 -8.11
C ASP A 374 5.57 -11.07 -9.17
N ARG A 375 5.27 -11.54 -10.38
CA ARG A 375 6.17 -11.39 -11.54
C ARG A 375 5.40 -11.01 -12.78
N VAL A 376 5.88 -9.96 -13.45
CA VAL A 376 5.37 -9.48 -14.72
C VAL A 376 5.78 -10.45 -15.85
N GLY A 377 4.83 -10.77 -16.74
CA GLY A 377 5.06 -11.64 -17.90
C GLY A 377 5.61 -10.90 -19.13
N ARG A 378 6.09 -11.63 -20.14
CA ARG A 378 6.63 -11.06 -21.39
C ARG A 378 5.59 -10.25 -22.18
N PHE A 379 4.32 -10.63 -22.16
CA PHE A 379 3.26 -9.86 -22.83
C PHE A 379 3.11 -8.47 -22.23
N GLU A 380 3.09 -8.37 -20.91
CA GLU A 380 2.95 -7.10 -20.21
C GLU A 380 4.20 -6.22 -20.36
N LEU A 381 5.39 -6.82 -20.40
CA LEU A 381 6.63 -6.10 -20.73
C LEU A 381 6.61 -5.54 -22.17
N ALA A 382 5.96 -6.26 -23.10
CA ALA A 382 5.86 -5.88 -24.50
C ALA A 382 4.68 -4.94 -24.80
N ASP A 383 3.94 -4.50 -23.79
CA ASP A 383 2.77 -3.64 -23.95
C ASP A 383 3.12 -2.30 -24.62
N GLY A 384 2.40 -1.96 -25.68
CA GLY A 384 2.69 -0.83 -26.58
C GLY A 384 3.89 -1.05 -27.50
N GLY A 385 4.59 -2.18 -27.40
CA GLY A 385 5.81 -2.52 -28.13
C GLY A 385 5.63 -3.66 -29.13
N THR A 386 6.71 -4.42 -29.37
CA THR A 386 6.72 -5.60 -30.23
C THR A 386 7.21 -6.82 -29.45
N LEU A 387 6.54 -7.95 -29.59
CA LEU A 387 6.95 -9.24 -29.05
C LEU A 387 7.46 -10.13 -30.19
N PHE A 388 8.72 -10.54 -30.10
CA PHE A 388 9.34 -11.50 -31.00
C PHE A 388 9.38 -12.89 -30.34
N LEU A 389 8.69 -13.85 -30.94
CA LEU A 389 8.68 -15.25 -30.51
C LEU A 389 9.54 -16.08 -31.46
N ASP A 390 10.75 -16.42 -31.03
CA ASP A 390 11.59 -17.35 -31.77
C ASP A 390 11.21 -18.80 -31.44
N GLU A 391 11.29 -19.66 -32.45
CA GLU A 391 10.86 -21.05 -32.42
C GLU A 391 9.44 -21.25 -31.85
N VAL A 392 8.46 -20.49 -32.36
CA VAL A 392 7.03 -20.56 -31.94
C VAL A 392 6.42 -21.96 -32.08
N GLY A 393 7.02 -22.82 -32.91
CA GLY A 393 6.62 -24.24 -33.05
C GLY A 393 6.97 -25.13 -31.85
N GLU A 394 7.69 -24.61 -30.85
CA GLU A 394 8.01 -25.32 -29.60
C GLU A 394 6.99 -25.05 -28.48
N ILE A 395 6.02 -24.14 -28.70
CA ILE A 395 5.01 -23.80 -27.69
C ILE A 395 4.13 -25.02 -27.38
N PRO A 396 4.00 -25.42 -26.10
CA PRO A 396 3.12 -26.52 -25.70
C PRO A 396 1.67 -26.33 -26.18
N ILE A 397 1.04 -27.41 -26.67
CA ILE A 397 -0.29 -27.39 -27.30
C ILE A 397 -1.39 -26.81 -26.39
N ASP A 398 -1.27 -27.05 -25.09
CA ASP A 398 -2.12 -26.56 -24.01
C ASP A 398 -2.04 -25.03 -23.85
N LEU A 399 -0.88 -24.43 -24.10
CA LEU A 399 -0.67 -22.98 -23.99
C LEU A 399 -1.00 -22.22 -25.28
N GLN A 400 -1.06 -22.91 -26.42
CA GLN A 400 -1.42 -22.31 -27.71
C GLN A 400 -2.82 -21.67 -27.67
N GLY A 401 -3.76 -22.22 -26.90
CA GLY A 401 -5.08 -21.64 -26.70
C GLY A 401 -5.05 -20.29 -25.98
N LYS A 402 -4.23 -20.18 -24.93
CA LYS A 402 -4.04 -18.90 -24.20
C LYS A 402 -3.37 -17.86 -25.08
N LEU A 403 -2.32 -18.25 -25.81
CA LEU A 403 -1.67 -17.38 -26.80
C LEU A 403 -2.67 -16.86 -27.83
N LEU A 404 -3.53 -17.73 -28.38
CA LEU A 404 -4.56 -17.32 -29.32
C LEU A 404 -5.53 -16.29 -28.71
N ARG A 405 -5.97 -16.50 -27.47
CA ARG A 405 -6.85 -15.55 -26.75
C ARG A 405 -6.21 -14.18 -26.65
N VAL A 406 -4.93 -14.09 -26.30
CA VAL A 406 -4.21 -12.80 -26.25
C VAL A 406 -4.15 -12.13 -27.62
N LEU A 407 -3.91 -12.90 -28.69
CA LEU A 407 -3.81 -12.35 -30.05
C LEU A 407 -5.15 -11.94 -30.66
N GLN A 408 -6.26 -12.51 -30.19
CA GLN A 408 -7.61 -12.19 -30.68
C GLN A 408 -8.27 -11.10 -29.84
N GLU A 409 -8.27 -11.27 -28.52
CA GLU A 409 -9.02 -10.44 -27.57
C GLU A 409 -8.16 -9.31 -26.98
N ARG A 410 -6.84 -9.32 -27.19
CA ARG A 410 -5.90 -8.35 -26.58
C ARG A 410 -5.97 -8.34 -25.05
N GLN A 411 -6.30 -9.47 -24.46
CA GLN A 411 -6.41 -9.60 -23.01
C GLN A 411 -5.86 -10.94 -22.51
N PHE A 412 -5.38 -10.96 -21.28
CA PHE A 412 -4.89 -12.14 -20.60
C PHE A 412 -5.06 -12.04 -19.09
N GLU A 413 -4.87 -13.16 -18.39
CA GLU A 413 -4.92 -13.27 -16.93
C GLU A 413 -3.57 -13.81 -16.46
N ARG A 414 -3.05 -13.31 -15.33
CA ARG A 414 -1.82 -13.86 -14.73
C ARG A 414 -2.13 -15.20 -14.07
N VAL A 415 -1.10 -16.06 -13.94
CA VAL A 415 -1.27 -17.32 -13.22
C VAL A 415 -1.64 -17.03 -11.76
N GLY A 416 -2.76 -17.59 -11.31
CA GLY A 416 -3.30 -17.38 -9.95
C GLY A 416 -4.06 -16.06 -9.73
N GLU A 417 -4.33 -15.29 -10.78
CA GLU A 417 -5.12 -14.04 -10.73
C GLU A 417 -6.34 -14.16 -11.67
N GLU A 418 -7.56 -13.84 -11.20
CA GLU A 418 -8.76 -13.80 -12.05
C GLU A 418 -8.93 -12.45 -12.78
N ARG A 419 -8.06 -11.49 -12.48
CA ARG A 419 -8.11 -10.15 -13.08
C ARG A 419 -7.66 -10.20 -14.54
N THR A 420 -8.56 -9.87 -15.44
CA THR A 420 -8.26 -9.65 -16.85
C THR A 420 -7.45 -8.37 -17.06
N ARG A 421 -6.39 -8.46 -17.85
CA ARG A 421 -5.49 -7.36 -18.23
C ARG A 421 -5.51 -7.15 -19.73
N LEU A 422 -5.63 -5.90 -20.17
CA LEU A 422 -5.56 -5.53 -21.58
C LEU A 422 -4.11 -5.27 -21.99
N VAL A 423 -3.76 -5.65 -23.22
CA VAL A 423 -2.40 -5.49 -23.76
C VAL A 423 -2.42 -5.18 -25.26
N ASP A 424 -1.63 -4.21 -25.71
CA ASP A 424 -1.47 -3.89 -27.13
C ASP A 424 -0.06 -4.25 -27.63
N VAL A 425 0.10 -5.45 -28.17
CA VAL A 425 1.40 -5.98 -28.60
C VAL A 425 1.36 -6.32 -30.09
N ARG A 426 2.36 -5.84 -30.84
CA ARG A 426 2.61 -6.31 -32.20
C ARG A 426 3.42 -7.61 -32.14
N LEU A 427 2.95 -8.66 -32.81
CA LEU A 427 3.61 -9.96 -32.77
C LEU A 427 4.44 -10.22 -34.04
N VAL A 428 5.69 -10.65 -33.85
CA VAL A 428 6.53 -11.26 -34.88
C VAL A 428 6.91 -12.66 -34.39
N ALA A 429 6.54 -13.69 -35.12
CA ALA A 429 6.87 -15.07 -34.78
C ALA A 429 7.89 -15.64 -35.77
N ALA A 430 8.78 -16.52 -35.31
CA ALA A 430 9.73 -17.23 -36.14
C ALA A 430 9.70 -18.73 -35.84
N THR A 431 10.01 -19.55 -36.86
CA THR A 431 10.07 -21.01 -36.72
C THR A 431 10.94 -21.62 -37.81
N ASN A 432 11.66 -22.69 -37.46
CA ASN A 432 12.32 -23.57 -38.42
C ASN A 432 11.45 -24.77 -38.85
N ARG A 433 10.32 -25.01 -38.17
CA ARG A 433 9.40 -26.12 -38.44
C ARG A 433 8.36 -25.75 -39.50
N ASP A 434 7.94 -26.74 -40.28
CA ASP A 434 6.74 -26.63 -41.12
C ASP A 434 5.49 -26.71 -40.23
N LEU A 435 4.95 -25.54 -39.86
CA LEU A 435 3.75 -25.46 -39.02
C LEU A 435 2.53 -26.12 -39.67
N LYS A 436 2.41 -26.14 -41.01
CA LYS A 436 1.30 -26.84 -41.68
C LYS A 436 1.39 -28.34 -41.45
N ALA A 437 2.60 -28.90 -41.48
CA ALA A 437 2.82 -30.31 -41.15
C ALA A 437 2.56 -30.58 -39.65
N GLU A 438 2.94 -29.67 -38.76
CA GLU A 438 2.68 -29.81 -37.32
C GLU A 438 1.19 -29.74 -36.97
N VAL A 439 0.41 -28.92 -37.69
CA VAL A 439 -1.06 -28.90 -37.59
C VAL A 439 -1.64 -30.25 -38.00
N LYS A 440 -1.22 -30.81 -39.14
CA LYS A 440 -1.66 -32.15 -39.60
C LYS A 440 -1.33 -33.26 -38.61
N ARG A 441 -0.27 -33.08 -37.80
CA ARG A 441 0.16 -34.03 -36.75
C ARG A 441 -0.50 -33.79 -35.40
N GLY A 442 -1.38 -32.79 -35.27
CA GLY A 442 -2.06 -32.43 -34.03
C GLY A 442 -1.16 -31.80 -32.96
N ARG A 443 0.05 -31.34 -33.33
CA ARG A 443 0.99 -30.71 -32.39
C ARG A 443 0.94 -29.19 -32.41
N PHE A 444 0.21 -28.62 -33.35
CA PHE A 444 -0.04 -27.19 -33.45
C PHE A 444 -1.51 -26.95 -33.80
N ARG A 445 -2.15 -25.94 -33.21
CA ARG A 445 -3.54 -25.63 -33.50
C ARG A 445 -3.68 -24.90 -34.84
N GLU A 446 -4.69 -25.30 -35.60
CA GLU A 446 -4.99 -24.72 -36.90
C GLU A 446 -5.40 -23.23 -36.80
N ASP A 447 -6.21 -22.88 -35.80
CA ASP A 447 -6.65 -21.51 -35.55
C ASP A 447 -5.50 -20.54 -35.23
N LEU A 448 -4.57 -20.96 -34.36
CA LEU A 448 -3.36 -20.22 -34.06
C LEU A 448 -2.47 -20.08 -35.29
N TYR A 449 -2.32 -21.14 -36.09
CA TYR A 449 -1.54 -21.09 -37.32
C TYR A 449 -2.04 -20.00 -38.26
N PHE A 450 -3.36 -19.93 -38.50
CA PHE A 450 -3.94 -18.88 -39.34
C PHE A 450 -3.78 -17.48 -38.74
N ARG A 451 -3.82 -17.35 -37.40
CA ARG A 451 -3.61 -16.06 -36.73
C ARG A 451 -2.16 -15.59 -36.75
N LEU A 452 -1.20 -16.50 -36.80
CA LEU A 452 0.23 -16.20 -36.93
C LEU A 452 0.64 -15.95 -38.39
N ASN A 453 0.12 -16.76 -39.31
CA ASN A 453 0.48 -16.73 -40.73
C ASN A 453 -0.28 -15.65 -41.53
N VAL A 454 -0.46 -14.45 -40.95
CA VAL A 454 -1.13 -13.32 -41.61
C VAL A 454 -0.23 -12.73 -42.69
N PHE A 455 1.04 -12.49 -42.36
CA PHE A 455 2.05 -12.04 -43.33
C PHE A 455 3.31 -12.92 -43.25
N PRO A 456 3.46 -13.92 -44.13
CA PRO A 456 4.63 -14.79 -44.12
C PRO A 456 5.85 -14.13 -44.80
N ILE A 457 7.02 -14.25 -44.18
CA ILE A 457 8.31 -13.87 -44.76
C ILE A 457 9.24 -15.08 -44.67
N ALA A 458 9.82 -15.49 -45.80
CA ALA A 458 10.77 -16.59 -45.84
C ALA A 458 12.21 -16.07 -45.69
N ALA A 459 12.94 -16.59 -44.71
CA ALA A 459 14.38 -16.41 -44.56
C ALA A 459 15.11 -17.41 -45.45
N VAL A 460 15.61 -16.93 -46.59
CA VAL A 460 16.22 -17.76 -47.65
C VAL A 460 17.56 -18.36 -47.15
N PRO A 461 17.76 -19.67 -47.31
CA PRO A 461 19.00 -20.34 -46.90
C PRO A 461 20.19 -19.88 -47.74
N LEU A 462 21.39 -19.98 -47.18
CA LEU A 462 22.60 -19.37 -47.74
C LEU A 462 22.99 -19.97 -49.11
N ARG A 463 22.72 -21.26 -49.33
CA ARG A 463 22.91 -21.96 -50.62
C ARG A 463 22.06 -21.41 -51.78
N GLU A 464 20.94 -20.75 -51.49
CA GLU A 464 20.06 -20.14 -52.49
C GLU A 464 20.41 -18.67 -52.78
N ARG A 465 21.44 -18.13 -52.10
CA ARG A 465 21.97 -16.77 -52.28
C ARG A 465 23.51 -16.74 -52.26
N PRO A 466 24.18 -17.49 -53.15
CA PRO A 466 25.63 -17.62 -53.11
C PRO A 466 26.38 -16.30 -53.34
N GLU A 467 25.75 -15.30 -53.98
CA GLU A 467 26.35 -13.98 -54.20
C GLU A 467 26.54 -13.18 -52.91
N ASP A 468 25.80 -13.52 -51.85
CA ASP A 468 25.89 -12.85 -50.55
C ASP A 468 26.98 -13.43 -49.65
N ILE A 469 27.37 -14.70 -49.87
CA ILE A 469 28.39 -15.40 -49.07
C ILE A 469 29.69 -14.59 -48.93
N PRO A 470 30.28 -14.02 -50.01
CA PRO A 470 31.53 -13.28 -49.90
C PRO A 470 31.39 -12.00 -49.05
N LEU A 471 30.24 -11.32 -49.17
CA LEU A 471 29.95 -10.09 -48.43
C LEU A 471 29.79 -10.39 -46.93
N ILE A 472 29.04 -11.43 -46.60
CA ILE A 472 28.82 -11.89 -45.22
C ILE A 472 30.13 -12.38 -44.60
N ALA A 473 30.89 -13.22 -45.31
CA ALA A 473 32.18 -13.72 -44.84
C ALA A 473 33.17 -12.58 -44.58
N GLN A 474 33.23 -11.58 -45.46
CA GLN A 474 34.08 -10.41 -45.28
C GLN A 474 33.66 -9.57 -44.08
N HIS A 475 32.35 -9.45 -43.82
CA HIS A 475 31.84 -8.74 -42.65
C HIS A 475 32.30 -9.42 -41.36
N PHE A 476 32.10 -10.73 -41.23
CA PHE A 476 32.57 -11.49 -40.06
C PHE A 476 34.08 -11.42 -39.90
N LEU A 477 34.84 -11.55 -41.00
CA LEU A 477 36.29 -11.45 -40.94
C LEU A 477 36.76 -10.09 -40.42
N LYS A 478 36.14 -9.00 -40.86
CA LYS A 478 36.44 -7.64 -40.34
C LYS A 478 36.09 -7.47 -38.87
N GLY A 479 35.03 -8.13 -38.39
CA GLY A 479 34.65 -8.14 -36.97
C GLY A 479 35.68 -8.89 -36.12
N VAL A 480 36.00 -10.11 -36.54
CA VAL A 480 36.99 -10.97 -35.84
C VAL A 480 38.39 -10.35 -35.87
N ALA A 481 38.83 -9.80 -37.01
CA ALA A 481 40.11 -9.11 -37.15
C ALA A 481 40.27 -7.95 -36.17
N ARG A 482 39.21 -7.15 -35.95
CA ARG A 482 39.21 -6.07 -34.96
C ARG A 482 39.31 -6.61 -33.54
N ARG A 483 38.54 -7.64 -33.21
CA ARG A 483 38.53 -8.25 -31.86
C ARG A 483 39.84 -8.94 -31.50
N LEU A 484 40.50 -9.59 -32.47
CA LEU A 484 41.78 -10.28 -32.28
C LEU A 484 43.01 -9.38 -32.51
N ALA A 485 42.81 -8.09 -32.80
CA ALA A 485 43.87 -7.14 -33.17
C ALA A 485 44.75 -7.64 -34.34
N MET A 486 44.13 -8.28 -35.34
CA MET A 486 44.79 -8.85 -36.53
C MET A 486 44.29 -8.16 -37.82
N PRO A 487 44.77 -6.94 -38.14
CA PRO A 487 44.24 -6.15 -39.26
C PRO A 487 44.56 -6.72 -40.66
N ASP A 488 45.54 -7.62 -40.77
CA ASP A 488 46.04 -8.12 -42.06
C ASP A 488 45.25 -9.31 -42.63
N LEU A 489 44.20 -9.77 -41.96
CA LEU A 489 43.39 -10.88 -42.44
C LEU A 489 42.59 -10.49 -43.69
N ARG A 490 42.74 -11.29 -44.76
CA ARG A 490 42.02 -11.08 -46.03
C ARG A 490 41.53 -12.40 -46.60
N LEU A 491 40.33 -12.38 -47.18
CA LEU A 491 39.84 -13.46 -48.03
C LEU A 491 40.55 -13.39 -49.39
N THR A 492 41.14 -14.49 -49.83
CA THR A 492 41.63 -14.63 -51.20
C THR A 492 40.47 -14.98 -52.14
N GLU A 493 40.62 -14.79 -53.44
CA GLU A 493 39.60 -15.26 -54.40
C GLU A 493 39.39 -16.77 -54.34
N GLY A 494 40.43 -17.53 -54.01
CA GLY A 494 40.35 -18.98 -53.82
C GLY A 494 39.44 -19.34 -52.65
N ASP A 495 39.55 -18.60 -51.54
CA ASP A 495 38.69 -18.75 -50.37
C ASP A 495 37.24 -18.42 -50.72
N VAL A 496 37.00 -17.30 -51.41
CA VAL A 496 35.66 -16.89 -51.85
C VAL A 496 35.01 -17.96 -52.72
N ARG A 497 35.73 -18.50 -53.72
CA ARG A 497 35.21 -19.58 -54.57
C ARG A 497 34.91 -20.85 -53.78
N ARG A 498 35.73 -21.17 -52.77
CA ARG A 498 35.51 -22.35 -51.92
C ARG A 498 34.28 -22.18 -51.02
N LEU A 499 34.15 -21.02 -50.37
CA LEU A 499 33.01 -20.68 -49.52
C LEU A 499 31.70 -20.66 -50.32
N ALA A 500 31.72 -20.18 -51.57
CA ALA A 500 30.54 -20.09 -52.42
C ALA A 500 30.04 -21.45 -52.96
N ARG A 501 30.85 -22.51 -52.90
CA ARG A 501 30.50 -23.86 -53.39
C ARG A 501 29.96 -24.79 -52.31
N TYR A 502 30.04 -24.41 -51.05
CA TYR A 502 29.55 -25.22 -49.95
C TYR A 502 28.05 -24.98 -49.73
N ASP A 503 27.31 -26.02 -49.34
CA ASP A 503 25.84 -25.95 -49.20
C ASP A 503 25.37 -25.29 -47.90
N TRP A 504 26.27 -25.05 -46.94
CA TRP A 504 25.99 -24.37 -45.67
C TRP A 504 24.75 -24.90 -44.92
N PRO A 505 24.75 -26.17 -44.46
CA PRO A 505 23.63 -26.73 -43.70
C PRO A 505 23.31 -25.97 -42.40
N GLY A 506 24.29 -25.29 -41.79
CA GLY A 506 24.09 -24.37 -40.65
C GLY A 506 23.98 -22.89 -41.03
N ASN A 507 23.82 -22.58 -42.32
CA ASN A 507 23.61 -21.26 -42.88
C ASN A 507 24.65 -20.22 -42.39
N VAL A 508 24.21 -19.01 -42.04
CA VAL A 508 25.06 -17.88 -41.64
C VAL A 508 25.80 -18.18 -40.33
N ARG A 509 25.17 -18.92 -39.41
CA ARG A 509 25.77 -19.30 -38.12
C ARG A 509 26.99 -20.22 -38.30
N GLU A 510 26.89 -21.16 -39.24
CA GLU A 510 28.03 -22.01 -39.60
C GLU A 510 29.13 -21.21 -40.30
N LEU A 511 28.76 -20.33 -41.24
CA LEU A 511 29.72 -19.43 -41.91
C LEU A 511 30.49 -18.56 -40.91
N GLU A 512 29.80 -17.96 -39.93
CA GLU A 512 30.44 -17.18 -38.86
C GLU A 512 31.46 -18.02 -38.10
N ASN A 513 31.05 -19.19 -37.60
CA ASN A 513 31.91 -20.10 -36.85
C ASN A 513 33.15 -20.55 -37.65
N ILE A 514 32.97 -20.84 -38.94
CA ILE A 514 34.06 -21.29 -39.82
C ILE A 514 35.02 -20.14 -40.12
N VAL A 515 34.52 -18.91 -40.37
CA VAL A 515 35.34 -17.72 -40.58
C VAL A 515 36.12 -17.34 -39.31
N GLU A 516 35.47 -17.38 -38.15
CA GLU A 516 36.11 -17.13 -36.87
C GLU A 516 37.22 -18.15 -36.59
N ARG A 517 36.94 -19.44 -36.77
CA ARG A 517 37.94 -20.51 -36.61
C ARG A 517 39.12 -20.33 -37.57
N ALA A 518 38.85 -20.02 -38.84
CA ALA A 518 39.89 -19.77 -39.84
C ALA A 518 40.77 -18.57 -39.48
N ALA A 519 40.19 -17.52 -38.87
CA ALA A 519 40.92 -16.36 -38.39
C ALA A 519 41.81 -16.67 -37.19
N ILE A 520 41.33 -17.48 -36.23
CA ILE A 520 42.12 -17.92 -35.06
C ILE A 520 43.30 -18.80 -35.49
N LEU A 521 43.08 -19.70 -36.46
CA LEU A 521 44.10 -20.62 -36.96
C LEU A 521 45.01 -19.98 -38.03
N ALA A 522 44.82 -18.71 -38.36
CA ALA A 522 45.55 -18.05 -39.44
C ALA A 522 47.05 -17.95 -39.11
N VAL A 523 47.88 -18.48 -40.01
CA VAL A 523 49.34 -18.36 -39.91
C VAL A 523 49.82 -17.34 -40.92
N ARG A 524 50.54 -16.31 -40.46
CA ARG A 524 51.05 -15.20 -41.30
C ARG A 524 49.95 -14.54 -42.15
N GLY A 525 48.77 -14.34 -41.58
CA GLY A 525 47.64 -13.67 -42.24
C GLY A 525 46.90 -14.51 -43.29
N ARG A 526 47.30 -15.77 -43.54
CA ARG A 526 46.60 -16.67 -44.46
C ARG A 526 45.52 -17.46 -43.73
N LEU A 527 44.29 -17.32 -44.21
CA LEU A 527 43.14 -18.07 -43.74
C LEU A 527 43.17 -19.50 -44.31
N ARG A 528 42.73 -20.47 -43.51
CA ARG A 528 42.51 -21.84 -43.97
C ARG A 528 41.10 -22.27 -43.57
N PHE A 529 40.26 -22.48 -44.58
CA PHE A 529 38.91 -22.99 -44.41
C PHE A 529 38.91 -24.51 -44.48
N ASP A 530 38.56 -25.12 -43.35
CA ASP A 530 38.36 -26.57 -43.22
C ASP A 530 36.89 -26.89 -43.49
N LEU A 531 36.56 -27.00 -44.79
CA LEU A 531 35.23 -27.35 -45.27
C LEU A 531 35.29 -28.81 -45.74
N PRO A 532 34.28 -29.65 -45.41
CA PRO A 532 34.16 -30.97 -46.02
C PRO A 532 34.23 -30.82 -47.54
N GLU A 533 35.14 -31.53 -48.19
CA GLU A 533 35.24 -31.47 -49.64
C GLU A 533 33.91 -31.93 -50.23
N ALA A 534 33.16 -31.02 -50.84
CA ALA A 534 32.06 -31.38 -51.71
C ALA A 534 32.67 -32.21 -52.84
N GLU A 535 32.39 -33.51 -52.86
CA GLU A 535 32.75 -34.37 -53.97
C GLU A 535 32.17 -33.77 -55.26
N GLY A 536 33.04 -33.23 -56.11
CA GLY A 536 32.73 -32.89 -57.50
C GLY A 536 32.67 -31.39 -57.82
N SER A 537 33.80 -30.85 -58.31
CA SER A 537 33.85 -29.92 -59.48
C SER A 537 35.26 -29.35 -59.68
N GLY A 538 36.18 -30.20 -60.11
CA GLY A 538 37.36 -29.79 -60.87
C GLY A 538 37.14 -30.09 -62.36
N PRO A 539 37.43 -29.17 -63.29
CA PRO A 539 37.41 -29.47 -64.71
C PRO A 539 38.76 -30.11 -65.11
N VAL A 540 38.75 -31.29 -65.76
CA VAL A 540 39.59 -31.64 -66.92
C VAL A 540 39.08 -32.99 -67.46
N GLU A 541 38.55 -32.90 -68.68
CA GLU A 541 38.56 -33.82 -69.80
C GLU A 541 38.91 -35.31 -69.59
N GLY A 542 38.00 -36.17 -70.08
CA GLY A 542 38.43 -37.41 -70.74
C GLY A 542 37.87 -38.73 -70.23
N ARG A 543 36.54 -38.89 -70.02
CA ARG A 543 35.87 -40.18 -70.32
C ARG A 543 34.34 -40.08 -70.34
N ARG A 544 33.75 -40.35 -71.50
CA ARG A 544 32.37 -40.87 -71.65
C ARG A 544 32.46 -42.40 -71.77
N PRO A 545 31.34 -43.15 -71.70
CA PRO A 545 30.13 -43.02 -70.86
C PRO A 545 29.89 -44.34 -70.07
N GLN A 546 29.10 -44.41 -68.99
CA GLN A 546 27.68 -44.82 -68.92
C GLN A 546 27.46 -45.07 -67.41
N GLY A 547 26.54 -44.41 -66.69
CA GLY A 547 25.11 -44.78 -66.59
C GLY A 547 24.95 -46.22 -66.09
N GLU A 548 24.37 -46.58 -64.94
CA GLU A 548 23.41 -45.93 -64.05
C GLU A 548 23.31 -46.71 -62.71
N VAL A 549 23.10 -45.95 -61.63
CA VAL A 549 22.21 -46.19 -60.47
C VAL A 549 22.47 -47.43 -59.57
N VAL A 550 23.02 -47.15 -58.39
CA VAL A 550 22.92 -48.04 -57.21
C VAL A 550 21.70 -47.60 -56.38
N THR A 551 20.65 -48.41 -56.43
CA THR A 551 19.59 -48.45 -55.41
C THR A 551 19.61 -49.82 -54.73
N GLY A 552 19.58 -49.82 -53.40
CA GLY A 552 19.19 -50.99 -52.60
C GLY A 552 20.35 -51.88 -52.18
N ALA A 553 20.83 -51.69 -50.95
CA ALA A 553 21.69 -52.66 -50.28
C ALA A 553 20.90 -53.94 -49.97
N THR A 554 20.98 -54.94 -50.86
CA THR A 554 20.68 -56.33 -50.52
C THR A 554 21.84 -56.94 -49.72
N PRO A 555 21.59 -57.76 -48.69
CA PRO A 555 22.65 -58.43 -47.96
C PRO A 555 23.39 -59.41 -48.87
N ALA A 556 24.72 -59.28 -48.97
CA ALA A 556 25.56 -60.17 -49.76
C ALA A 556 25.37 -61.64 -49.37
N THR A 557 25.22 -62.50 -50.37
CA THR A 557 25.03 -63.94 -50.22
C THR A 557 26.25 -64.61 -49.59
N GLU A 558 26.08 -65.77 -48.96
CA GLU A 558 27.18 -66.44 -48.26
C GLU A 558 28.32 -66.88 -49.21
N ALA A 559 28.00 -67.12 -50.48
CA ALA A 559 29.00 -67.38 -51.52
C ALA A 559 29.89 -66.16 -51.81
N GLU A 560 29.30 -64.95 -51.89
CA GLU A 560 30.04 -63.70 -52.12
C GLU A 560 30.89 -63.30 -50.92
N ARG A 561 30.41 -63.59 -49.70
CA ARG A 561 31.19 -63.40 -48.47
C ARG A 561 32.41 -64.32 -48.43
N ARG A 562 32.24 -65.61 -48.77
CA ARG A 562 33.36 -66.57 -48.85
C ARG A 562 34.37 -66.22 -49.95
N ALA A 563 33.91 -65.66 -51.07
CA ALA A 563 34.80 -65.21 -52.15
C ALA A 563 35.63 -63.98 -51.72
N ARG A 564 35.01 -63.00 -51.04
CA ARG A 564 35.70 -61.85 -50.45
C ARG A 564 36.70 -62.27 -49.37
N ASP A 565 36.28 -63.09 -48.41
CA ASP A 565 37.17 -63.61 -47.37
C ASP A 565 38.38 -64.34 -47.97
N ARG A 566 38.19 -65.12 -49.03
CA ARG A 566 39.30 -65.80 -49.74
C ARG A 566 40.24 -64.80 -50.42
N ALA A 567 39.72 -63.76 -51.06
CA ALA A 567 40.51 -62.73 -51.71
C ALA A 567 41.33 -61.93 -50.69
N ASP A 568 40.73 -61.52 -49.58
CA ASP A 568 41.38 -60.76 -48.52
C ASP A 568 42.46 -61.58 -47.80
N ILE A 569 42.19 -62.87 -47.52
CA ILE A 569 43.19 -63.79 -46.98
C ILE A 569 44.35 -63.98 -47.96
N SER A 570 44.07 -64.08 -49.26
CA SER A 570 45.13 -64.22 -50.27
C SER A 570 45.97 -62.94 -50.39
N ALA A 571 45.35 -61.75 -50.37
CA ALA A 571 46.05 -60.48 -50.43
C ALA A 571 46.93 -60.27 -49.20
N ALA A 572 46.42 -60.59 -48.01
CA ALA A 572 47.18 -60.51 -46.77
C ALA A 572 48.39 -61.47 -46.76
N LEU A 573 48.24 -62.69 -47.30
CA LEU A 573 49.36 -63.63 -47.44
C LEU A 573 50.42 -63.16 -48.44
N VAL A 574 50.03 -62.47 -49.51
CA VAL A 574 50.95 -61.87 -50.48
C VAL A 574 51.72 -60.71 -49.85
N LEU A 575 51.02 -59.80 -49.16
CA LEU A 575 51.62 -58.65 -48.47
C LEU A 575 52.55 -59.09 -47.33
N SER A 576 52.21 -60.17 -46.62
CA SER A 576 53.05 -60.74 -45.56
C SER A 576 54.14 -61.69 -46.06
N LYS A 577 54.31 -61.84 -47.39
CA LYS A 577 55.27 -62.75 -48.03
C LYS A 577 55.18 -64.19 -47.49
N GLY A 578 53.97 -64.68 -47.27
CA GLY A 578 53.70 -66.03 -46.79
C GLY A 578 53.81 -66.23 -45.27
N ARG A 579 54.11 -65.18 -44.48
CA ARG A 579 54.13 -65.28 -43.01
C ARG A 579 52.71 -65.21 -42.44
N VAL A 580 52.32 -66.25 -41.71
CA VAL A 580 50.99 -66.35 -41.08
C VAL A 580 50.98 -65.74 -39.67
N PHE A 581 52.08 -65.80 -38.92
CA PHE A 581 52.19 -65.35 -37.52
C PHE A 581 53.42 -64.45 -37.28
N GLY A 582 53.37 -63.64 -36.22
CA GLY A 582 54.42 -62.67 -35.84
C GLY A 582 54.15 -61.25 -36.34
N ALA A 583 55.00 -60.29 -35.91
CA ALA A 583 54.90 -58.89 -36.33
C ALA A 583 55.02 -58.76 -37.86
N GLY A 584 54.01 -58.16 -38.49
CA GLY A 584 53.86 -58.07 -39.95
C GLY A 584 53.31 -59.34 -40.63
N GLY A 585 52.76 -60.29 -39.87
CA GLY A 585 52.12 -61.50 -40.40
C GLY A 585 50.69 -61.26 -40.90
N ALA A 586 50.20 -62.12 -41.79
CA ALA A 586 48.86 -62.00 -42.38
C ALA A 586 47.72 -61.98 -41.34
N ALA A 587 47.91 -62.64 -40.19
CA ALA A 587 46.93 -62.64 -39.10
C ALA A 587 46.79 -61.26 -38.43
N GLU A 588 47.90 -60.53 -38.29
CA GLU A 588 47.91 -59.17 -37.74
C GLU A 588 47.30 -58.17 -38.71
N LEU A 589 47.65 -58.27 -40.00
CA LEU A 589 47.08 -57.42 -41.06
C LEU A 589 45.56 -57.56 -41.20
N LEU A 590 45.04 -58.76 -40.93
CA LEU A 590 43.60 -59.07 -40.95
C LEU A 590 42.92 -58.93 -39.58
N GLY A 591 43.65 -58.59 -38.53
CA GLY A 591 43.10 -58.43 -37.18
C GLY A 591 42.51 -59.70 -36.56
N VAL A 592 42.96 -60.89 -36.97
CA VAL A 592 42.46 -62.19 -36.49
C VAL A 592 43.54 -62.97 -35.74
N LYS A 593 43.15 -63.85 -34.81
CA LYS A 593 44.11 -64.73 -34.13
C LYS A 593 44.83 -65.64 -35.14
N PRO A 594 46.14 -65.89 -35.01
CA PRO A 594 46.89 -66.75 -35.95
C PRO A 594 46.31 -68.16 -36.10
N THR A 595 45.76 -68.73 -35.03
CA THR A 595 45.08 -70.04 -35.05
C THR A 595 43.77 -70.02 -35.84
N THR A 596 43.05 -68.91 -35.82
CA THR A 596 41.82 -68.69 -36.61
C THR A 596 42.14 -68.52 -38.09
N LEU A 597 43.19 -67.75 -38.43
CA LEU A 597 43.63 -67.60 -39.81
C LEU A 597 44.12 -68.94 -40.40
N ALA A 598 44.88 -69.73 -39.64
CA ALA A 598 45.35 -71.05 -40.07
C ALA A 598 44.19 -72.01 -40.39
N SER A 599 43.10 -71.96 -39.62
CA SER A 599 41.88 -72.73 -39.89
C SER A 599 41.17 -72.25 -41.17
N ARG A 600 41.03 -70.92 -41.36
CA ARG A 600 40.40 -70.34 -42.57
C ARG A 600 41.20 -70.63 -43.84
N ILE A 601 42.54 -70.56 -43.80
CA ILE A 601 43.43 -70.95 -44.92
C ILE A 601 43.17 -72.39 -45.35
N LYS A 602 42.98 -73.31 -44.40
CA LYS A 602 42.67 -74.73 -44.66
C LYS A 602 41.27 -74.91 -45.25
N VAL A 603 40.26 -74.19 -44.74
CA VAL A 603 38.88 -74.22 -45.25
C VAL A 603 38.78 -73.69 -46.68
N HIS A 604 39.57 -72.68 -47.03
CA HIS A 604 39.60 -72.09 -48.37
C HIS A 604 40.62 -72.74 -49.33
N GLY A 605 41.29 -73.81 -48.91
CA GLY A 605 42.20 -74.60 -49.77
C GLY A 605 43.45 -73.84 -50.25
N LEU A 606 43.97 -72.89 -49.48
CA LEU A 606 45.14 -72.08 -49.85
C LEU A 606 46.43 -72.77 -49.34
N THR A 607 47.21 -73.42 -50.23
CA THR A 607 48.46 -74.12 -49.87
C THR A 607 49.73 -73.28 -50.14
N GLY A 608 50.37 -72.88 -49.03
CA GLY A 608 51.78 -72.55 -48.74
C GLY A 608 52.82 -72.16 -49.81
N VAL A 609 53.54 -71.05 -49.53
CA VAL A 609 54.94 -70.84 -49.92
C VAL A 609 55.79 -70.68 -48.64
N GLY A 610 56.71 -71.63 -48.40
CA GLY A 610 57.97 -71.40 -47.66
C GLY A 610 58.05 -71.77 -46.16
N ARG A 611 58.40 -73.03 -45.86
CA ARG A 611 59.05 -73.47 -44.60
C ARG A 611 60.58 -73.46 -44.81
N SER A 612 61.32 -72.70 -43.99
CA SER A 612 62.75 -72.88 -43.62
C SER A 612 63.03 -71.90 -42.46
N GLY A 613 63.13 -72.27 -41.17
CA GLY A 613 64.15 -73.12 -40.52
C GLY A 613 65.50 -72.39 -40.53
N GLY A 614 66.19 -71.99 -39.44
CA GLY A 614 66.09 -72.11 -37.98
C GLY A 614 67.36 -71.50 -37.34
N GLY A 615 67.37 -71.29 -36.01
CA GLY A 615 68.59 -71.23 -35.17
C GLY A 615 69.23 -69.86 -34.86
N ALA A 616 68.92 -69.30 -33.68
CA ALA A 616 69.85 -69.08 -32.57
C ALA A 616 69.04 -69.00 -31.27
#